data_AF-A0A5R9FP75-F1
#
_entry.id   AF-A0A5R9FP75-F1
#
_cell.length_a   1.000
_cell.length_b   1.000
_cell.length_c   1.000
_cell.angle_alpha   90.00
_cell.angle_beta   90.00
_cell.angle_gamma   90.00
#
_symmetry.space_group_name_H-M   'P 1'
#
loop_
_entity.id
_entity.type
_entity.pdbx_description
1 polymer ?
#
loop_
_entity_poly.entity_id
_entity_poly.type
_entity_poly.pdbx_seq_one_letter_code
_entity_poly.pdbx_strand_id
1 'polypeptide(L)'
;MSADPPSGESPSKSRLFIASGVFLALVVLLGGYAIYVGDGDTADKASSAPSTTPKAPAPPAESDDGSCPKLSDTDTSVSDNAPKGVTWELIDGFALPSSKTSGPGRVDGDVAHCYAHTPTGALIAAVQITGRQLSADDWESIVERQCVGDGKDYYLTKRRKVEQEEGSQALSADQHGQVAGYRFITYDDRTAVVDIVWRDKNGGLGAGSATMKWSGSDWKNEITKTPAAPGGAIDSLAGYTAWSGV
;
A
#
# COMPACT_ATOMS: atom_id res chain seq x y z
N MET A 1 49.15 -46.88 -11.83
CA MET A 1 49.01 -45.95 -10.70
C MET A 1 48.92 -44.54 -11.23
N SER A 2 47.99 -43.78 -10.69
CA SER A 2 47.27 -42.69 -11.33
C SER A 2 47.99 -41.35 -11.31
N ALA A 3 47.69 -40.53 -12.31
CA ALA A 3 48.03 -39.11 -12.37
C ALA A 3 46.99 -38.30 -11.56
N ASP A 4 47.46 -37.39 -10.71
CA ASP A 4 46.64 -36.42 -9.99
C ASP A 4 46.31 -35.20 -10.88
N PRO A 5 45.07 -34.67 -10.85
CA PRO A 5 44.71 -33.44 -11.58
C PRO A 5 45.02 -32.16 -10.76
N PRO A 6 45.21 -31.01 -11.42
CA PRO A 6 45.46 -29.73 -10.74
C PRO A 6 44.18 -29.19 -10.08
N SER A 7 44.37 -28.68 -8.86
CA SER A 7 43.33 -28.03 -8.04
C SER A 7 42.73 -26.81 -8.74
N GLY A 8 41.41 -26.81 -8.88
CA GLY A 8 40.66 -25.68 -9.44
C GLY A 8 40.63 -24.49 -8.48
N GLU A 9 41.07 -23.33 -8.99
CA GLU A 9 40.72 -22.02 -8.43
C GLU A 9 39.20 -21.83 -8.48
N SER A 10 38.58 -21.58 -7.33
CA SER A 10 37.18 -21.21 -7.24
C SER A 10 37.05 -19.67 -7.25
N PRO A 11 36.23 -19.09 -8.14
CA PRO A 11 36.06 -17.64 -8.21
C PRO A 11 35.26 -17.13 -7.01
N SER A 12 35.75 -16.04 -6.41
CA SER A 12 35.12 -15.33 -5.31
C SER A 12 33.68 -14.94 -5.67
N LYS A 13 32.70 -15.52 -4.99
CA LYS A 13 31.31 -15.03 -5.03
C LYS A 13 31.29 -13.66 -4.37
N SER A 14 31.10 -12.64 -5.19
CA SER A 14 30.94 -11.24 -4.82
C SER A 14 29.89 -11.10 -3.71
N ARG A 15 30.31 -10.52 -2.58
CA ARG A 15 29.45 -10.03 -1.50
C ARG A 15 28.66 -8.83 -2.01
N LEU A 16 27.60 -9.05 -2.77
CA LEU A 16 26.76 -7.98 -3.30
C LEU A 16 25.34 -8.46 -3.64
N PHE A 17 24.70 -9.21 -2.75
CA PHE A 17 23.28 -9.60 -2.90
C PHE A 17 22.59 -9.72 -1.53
N ILE A 18 22.66 -8.69 -0.70
CA ILE A 18 21.82 -8.58 0.51
C ILE A 18 21.26 -7.16 0.59
N ALA A 19 20.26 -6.86 -0.24
CA ALA A 19 19.42 -5.66 -0.10
C ALA A 19 18.02 -5.81 -0.74
N SER A 20 17.60 -7.03 -1.11
CA SER A 20 16.32 -7.29 -1.82
C SER A 20 15.22 -7.91 -0.94
N GLY A 21 15.54 -8.35 0.29
CA GLY A 21 14.61 -9.10 1.14
C GLY A 21 13.49 -8.23 1.74
N VAL A 22 13.82 -7.01 2.16
CA VAL A 22 12.86 -6.08 2.80
C VAL A 22 11.83 -5.57 1.79
N PHE A 23 12.23 -5.42 0.52
CA PHE A 23 11.36 -4.94 -0.55
C PHE A 23 10.35 -6.00 -1.03
N LEU A 24 10.73 -7.28 -1.06
CA LEU A 24 9.80 -8.36 -1.36
C LEU A 24 8.71 -8.51 -0.28
N ALA A 25 9.02 -8.22 0.99
CA ALA A 25 8.02 -8.18 2.06
C ALA A 25 6.98 -7.07 1.84
N LEU A 26 7.40 -5.88 1.37
CA LEU A 26 6.51 -4.77 1.03
C LEU A 26 5.50 -5.12 -0.07
N VAL A 27 5.92 -5.86 -1.10
CA VAL A 27 5.02 -6.24 -2.19
C VAL A 27 4.15 -7.46 -1.85
N VAL A 28 4.61 -8.31 -0.93
CA VAL A 28 3.78 -9.37 -0.32
C VAL A 28 2.65 -8.81 0.54
N LEU A 29 2.81 -7.64 1.17
CA LEU A 29 1.75 -7.00 1.94
C LEU A 29 0.60 -6.46 1.06
N LEU A 30 0.89 -6.10 -0.20
CA LEU A 30 -0.13 -5.67 -1.18
C LEU A 30 -0.86 -6.87 -1.82
N GLY A 31 -0.15 -7.98 -2.05
CA GLY A 31 -0.66 -9.19 -2.67
C GLY A 31 -0.94 -10.32 -1.68
N GLY A 32 -1.38 -10.02 -0.47
CA GLY A 32 -1.75 -10.99 0.57
C GLY A 32 -0.61 -11.87 1.10
N TYR A 33 -0.66 -12.05 2.41
CA TYR A 33 0.42 -12.52 3.27
C TYR A 33 0.96 -13.92 2.89
N ALA A 34 2.19 -13.92 2.35
CA ALA A 34 2.99 -14.98 1.74
C ALA A 34 4.40 -15.19 2.30
N ILE A 35 4.75 -15.02 3.59
CA ILE A 35 6.16 -15.29 4.01
C ILE A 35 6.32 -16.11 5.31
N TYR A 36 6.76 -17.35 5.08
CA TYR A 36 7.95 -18.04 5.62
C TYR A 36 8.65 -17.45 6.87
N VAL A 37 8.67 -18.24 7.94
CA VAL A 37 9.48 -18.02 9.15
C VAL A 37 10.93 -18.43 8.88
N GLY A 38 11.87 -17.51 9.08
CA GLY A 38 13.29 -17.76 9.21
C GLY A 38 13.75 -17.26 10.57
N ASP A 39 14.05 -18.21 11.45
CA ASP A 39 14.50 -18.07 12.84
C ASP A 39 15.79 -17.20 12.94
N GLY A 40 15.83 -16.29 13.90
CA GLY A 40 16.95 -15.35 14.07
C GLY A 40 16.86 -14.50 15.34
N ASP A 41 17.47 -15.01 16.39
CA ASP A 41 17.52 -14.52 17.77
C ASP A 41 18.13 -13.11 18.01
N THR A 42 17.68 -12.52 19.13
CA THR A 42 18.29 -11.51 20.04
C THR A 42 18.36 -10.03 19.64
N ALA A 43 17.71 -9.13 20.42
CA ALA A 43 18.24 -8.53 21.68
C ALA A 43 17.45 -7.27 22.10
N ASP A 44 17.15 -7.17 23.40
CA ASP A 44 16.49 -6.06 24.12
C ASP A 44 17.16 -4.68 23.99
N LYS A 45 16.37 -3.58 23.94
CA LYS A 45 16.42 -2.48 24.95
C LYS A 45 15.36 -1.34 24.80
N ALA A 46 14.61 -1.14 25.89
CA ALA A 46 14.19 0.09 26.57
C ALA A 46 13.57 1.32 25.83
N SER A 47 12.23 1.44 26.00
CA SER A 47 11.42 2.57 26.51
C SER A 47 11.98 4.00 26.61
N SER A 48 11.21 4.97 26.07
CA SER A 48 11.00 6.31 26.65
C SER A 48 9.66 6.93 26.16
N ALA A 49 8.92 7.56 27.07
CA ALA A 49 7.54 8.06 26.94
C ALA A 49 7.38 9.39 26.14
N PRO A 50 6.17 9.72 25.64
CA PRO A 50 5.95 10.87 24.75
C PRO A 50 5.71 12.20 25.48
N SER A 51 6.03 13.31 24.81
CA SER A 51 5.66 14.69 25.20
C SER A 51 4.52 15.19 24.32
N THR A 52 3.39 15.59 24.92
CA THR A 52 2.24 16.15 24.22
C THR A 52 2.35 17.67 24.13
N THR A 53 2.22 18.23 22.92
CA THR A 53 2.02 19.66 22.69
C THR A 53 0.63 19.88 22.05
N PRO A 54 -0.21 20.82 22.52
CA PRO A 54 -1.59 20.97 22.05
C PRO A 54 -1.72 21.51 20.62
N LYS A 55 -2.61 20.89 19.82
CA LYS A 55 -3.04 21.29 18.47
C LYS A 55 -4.01 22.48 18.53
N ALA A 56 -3.78 23.51 17.70
CA ALA A 56 -4.64 24.68 17.57
C ALA A 56 -5.96 24.38 16.81
N PRO A 57 -7.06 25.14 17.02
CA PRO A 57 -8.40 24.79 16.55
C PRO A 57 -8.62 25.02 15.05
N ALA A 58 -9.32 24.09 14.39
CA ALA A 58 -9.77 24.21 13.00
C ALA A 58 -11.03 25.11 12.88
N PRO A 59 -11.27 25.76 11.72
CA PRO A 59 -12.46 26.60 11.47
C PRO A 59 -13.80 25.83 11.48
N PRO A 60 -14.95 26.54 11.57
CA PRO A 60 -16.26 25.95 11.88
C PRO A 60 -16.73 24.95 10.82
N ALA A 61 -17.15 23.77 11.28
CA ALA A 61 -17.83 22.78 10.47
C ALA A 61 -19.20 23.30 10.01
N GLU A 62 -19.42 23.36 8.69
CA GLU A 62 -20.77 23.32 8.15
C GLU A 62 -21.45 22.03 8.64
N SER A 63 -22.74 22.09 8.92
CA SER A 63 -23.54 20.98 9.46
C SER A 63 -23.39 19.72 8.61
N ASP A 64 -22.49 18.85 9.05
CA ASP A 64 -22.10 17.58 8.43
C ASP A 64 -23.07 16.52 8.94
N ASP A 65 -24.04 16.10 8.12
CA ASP A 65 -24.93 14.98 8.44
C ASP A 65 -24.20 13.61 8.39
N GLY A 66 -22.87 13.64 8.18
CA GLY A 66 -22.02 12.48 8.01
C GLY A 66 -22.13 11.85 6.63
N SER A 67 -22.85 12.48 5.68
CA SER A 67 -22.96 11.98 4.32
C SER A 67 -21.76 12.37 3.46
N CYS A 68 -21.42 11.49 2.52
CA CYS A 68 -20.35 11.76 1.55
C CYS A 68 -20.73 12.93 0.64
N PRO A 69 -19.79 13.86 0.34
CA PRO A 69 -20.03 14.85 -0.70
C PRO A 69 -20.27 14.13 -2.03
N LYS A 70 -21.23 14.64 -2.81
CA LYS A 70 -21.53 14.06 -4.12
C LYS A 70 -20.42 14.38 -5.12
N LEU A 71 -19.58 13.38 -5.40
CA LEU A 71 -18.60 13.41 -6.47
C LEU A 71 -19.25 12.99 -7.80
N SER A 72 -18.61 13.34 -8.92
CA SER A 72 -19.16 13.04 -10.26
C SER A 72 -18.75 11.65 -10.71
N ASP A 73 -19.74 10.76 -10.86
CA ASP A 73 -19.55 9.37 -11.30
C ASP A 73 -19.63 9.21 -12.83
N THR A 74 -19.32 10.27 -13.57
CA THR A 74 -19.57 10.34 -15.02
C THR A 74 -18.42 9.79 -15.87
N ASP A 75 -17.21 9.71 -15.31
CA ASP A 75 -16.05 9.15 -16.02
C ASP A 75 -15.97 7.64 -15.77
N THR A 76 -16.30 6.85 -16.79
CA THR A 76 -16.36 5.39 -16.70
C THR A 76 -15.26 4.70 -17.49
N SER A 77 -14.35 5.45 -18.12
CA SER A 77 -13.31 4.90 -18.99
C SER A 77 -11.92 5.03 -18.39
N VAL A 78 -11.14 3.96 -18.45
CA VAL A 78 -9.72 4.01 -18.07
C VAL A 78 -8.97 4.89 -19.08
N SER A 79 -8.20 5.85 -18.57
CA SER A 79 -7.30 6.68 -19.38
C SER A 79 -5.88 6.13 -19.35
N ASP A 80 -5.19 6.19 -20.50
CA ASP A 80 -3.75 5.91 -20.59
C ASP A 80 -2.90 7.04 -19.98
N ASN A 81 -3.50 8.21 -19.72
CA ASN A 81 -2.82 9.36 -19.12
C ASN A 81 -3.00 9.37 -17.61
N ALA A 82 -1.99 9.90 -16.91
CA ALA A 82 -2.06 10.11 -15.47
C ALA A 82 -3.26 11.01 -15.10
N PRO A 83 -3.95 10.74 -13.98
CA PRO A 83 -5.09 11.54 -13.56
C PRO A 83 -4.68 13.00 -13.32
N LYS A 84 -5.53 13.92 -13.77
CA LYS A 84 -5.33 15.37 -13.59
C LYS A 84 -5.96 15.83 -12.27
N GLY A 85 -5.48 16.95 -11.75
CA GLY A 85 -6.04 17.56 -10.54
C GLY A 85 -5.82 16.72 -9.28
N VAL A 86 -4.82 15.83 -9.28
CA VAL A 86 -4.38 15.09 -8.11
C VAL A 86 -3.39 15.95 -7.32
N THR A 87 -3.63 16.07 -6.03
CA THR A 87 -2.70 16.62 -5.04
C THR A 87 -2.16 15.49 -4.18
N TRP A 88 -0.96 15.66 -3.62
CA TRP A 88 -0.32 14.66 -2.79
C TRP A 88 0.01 15.24 -1.42
N GLU A 89 -0.32 14.48 -0.38
CA GLU A 89 -0.07 14.86 1.01
C GLU A 89 0.80 13.78 1.67
N LEU A 90 1.84 14.20 2.38
CA LEU A 90 2.71 13.29 3.11
C LEU A 90 2.08 12.97 4.48
N ILE A 91 1.66 11.73 4.67
CA ILE A 91 1.06 11.23 5.91
C ILE A 91 1.93 10.06 6.38
N ASP A 92 2.53 10.19 7.56
CA ASP A 92 3.45 9.20 8.15
C ASP A 92 4.58 8.74 7.23
N GLY A 93 5.04 9.65 6.35
CA GLY A 93 6.11 9.40 5.38
C GLY A 93 5.66 8.80 4.05
N PHE A 94 4.35 8.63 3.84
CA PHE A 94 3.77 8.15 2.60
C PHE A 94 3.03 9.28 1.86
N ALA A 95 3.38 9.52 0.60
CA ALA A 95 2.65 10.49 -0.22
C ALA A 95 1.34 9.87 -0.69
N LEU A 96 0.21 10.37 -0.18
CA LEU A 96 -1.13 9.89 -0.49
C LEU A 96 -1.85 10.85 -1.46
N PRO A 97 -2.44 10.34 -2.56
CA PRO A 97 -3.09 11.15 -3.57
C PRO A 97 -4.51 11.55 -3.14
N SER A 98 -4.92 12.76 -3.49
CA SER A 98 -6.27 13.28 -3.30
C SER A 98 -6.73 14.06 -4.51
N SER A 99 -8.03 14.10 -4.75
CA SER A 99 -8.64 14.82 -5.86
C SER A 99 -10.00 15.37 -5.44
N LYS A 100 -10.25 16.64 -5.76
CA LYS A 100 -11.55 17.28 -5.51
C LYS A 100 -12.71 16.62 -6.26
N THR A 101 -12.42 15.92 -7.35
CA THR A 101 -13.44 15.27 -8.20
C THR A 101 -13.52 13.77 -8.02
N SER A 102 -12.47 13.15 -7.50
CA SER A 102 -12.36 11.67 -7.43
C SER A 102 -12.14 11.13 -6.02
N GLY A 103 -11.92 12.01 -5.04
CA GLY A 103 -11.81 11.67 -3.63
C GLY A 103 -10.36 11.60 -3.12
N PRO A 104 -10.17 11.25 -1.83
CA PRO A 104 -11.23 11.04 -0.85
C PRO A 104 -12.01 12.34 -0.62
N GLY A 105 -13.34 12.25 -0.54
CA GLY A 105 -14.19 13.39 -0.20
C GLY A 105 -14.16 13.70 1.31
N ARG A 106 -13.80 12.72 2.13
CA ARG A 106 -13.75 12.84 3.60
C ARG A 106 -12.64 11.96 4.18
N VAL A 107 -12.03 12.43 5.26
CA VAL A 107 -10.99 11.71 6.01
C VAL A 107 -11.32 11.78 7.49
N ASP A 108 -11.65 10.64 8.10
CA ASP A 108 -11.95 10.49 9.52
C ASP A 108 -10.81 9.75 10.22
N GLY A 109 -9.88 10.49 10.82
CA GLY A 109 -8.64 9.89 11.33
C GLY A 109 -7.88 9.22 10.20
N ASP A 110 -7.66 7.91 10.31
CA ASP A 110 -6.96 7.13 9.30
C ASP A 110 -7.86 6.59 8.19
N VAL A 111 -9.18 6.84 8.24
CA VAL A 111 -10.13 6.34 7.24
C VAL A 111 -10.49 7.41 6.21
N ALA A 112 -9.86 7.33 5.04
CA ALA A 112 -10.14 8.18 3.88
C ALA A 112 -11.20 7.53 2.98
N HIS A 113 -12.36 8.18 2.80
CA HIS A 113 -13.53 7.60 2.13
C HIS A 113 -14.26 8.64 1.27
N CYS A 114 -15.39 8.25 0.67
CA CYS A 114 -16.16 9.03 -0.31
C CYS A 114 -15.38 9.21 -1.62
N TYR A 115 -15.00 8.11 -2.26
CA TYR A 115 -14.39 8.12 -3.58
C TYR A 115 -15.47 8.15 -4.67
N ALA A 116 -15.15 8.79 -5.80
CA ALA A 116 -16.04 8.78 -6.94
C ALA A 116 -16.15 7.36 -7.52
N HIS A 117 -17.33 6.98 -8.01
CA HIS A 117 -17.60 5.70 -8.64
C HIS A 117 -17.05 5.65 -10.08
N THR A 118 -15.73 5.81 -10.22
CA THR A 118 -15.00 5.99 -11.48
C THR A 118 -13.66 5.25 -11.42
N PRO A 119 -12.98 5.00 -12.55
CA PRO A 119 -11.63 4.41 -12.55
C PRO A 119 -10.64 5.25 -11.73
N THR A 120 -10.66 6.58 -11.90
CA THR A 120 -9.76 7.48 -11.15
C THR A 120 -10.05 7.42 -9.65
N GLY A 121 -11.33 7.36 -9.24
CA GLY A 121 -11.70 7.15 -7.84
C GLY A 121 -11.20 5.81 -7.30
N ALA A 122 -11.30 4.73 -8.08
CA ALA A 122 -10.78 3.42 -7.71
C ALA A 122 -9.25 3.42 -7.53
N LEU A 123 -8.50 4.07 -8.44
CA LEU A 123 -7.05 4.20 -8.35
C LEU A 123 -6.61 4.98 -7.11
N ILE A 124 -7.26 6.12 -6.85
CA ILE A 124 -6.96 6.92 -5.65
C ILE A 124 -7.31 6.13 -4.39
N ALA A 125 -8.46 5.46 -4.36
CA ALA A 125 -8.87 4.60 -3.25
C ALA A 125 -7.86 3.47 -3.02
N ALA A 126 -7.34 2.84 -4.07
CA ALA A 126 -6.35 1.78 -3.97
C ALA A 126 -5.08 2.27 -3.26
N VAL A 127 -4.52 3.41 -3.67
CA VAL A 127 -3.33 3.99 -3.04
C VAL A 127 -3.61 4.47 -1.61
N GLN A 128 -4.76 5.14 -1.39
CA GLN A 128 -5.14 5.64 -0.07
C GLN A 128 -5.33 4.50 0.94
N ILE A 129 -6.15 3.51 0.60
CA ILE A 129 -6.48 2.40 1.50
C ILE A 129 -5.26 1.54 1.76
N THR A 130 -4.49 1.16 0.73
CA THR A 130 -3.31 0.32 0.92
C THR A 130 -2.20 1.05 1.68
N GLY A 131 -1.92 2.30 1.34
CA GLY A 131 -0.91 3.11 2.04
C GLY A 131 -1.25 3.28 3.52
N ARG A 132 -2.50 3.66 3.84
CA ARG A 132 -2.95 3.83 5.22
C ARG A 132 -3.04 2.51 5.97
N GLN A 133 -3.47 1.41 5.34
CA GLN A 133 -3.47 0.09 5.96
C GLN A 133 -2.06 -0.33 6.43
N LEU A 134 -0.99 0.10 5.73
CA LEU A 134 0.39 -0.23 6.08
C LEU A 134 1.05 0.73 7.07
N SER A 135 0.56 1.97 7.16
CA SER A 135 1.22 3.06 7.92
C SER A 135 0.46 3.50 9.17
N ALA A 136 -0.87 3.34 9.18
CA ALA A 136 -1.71 3.82 10.27
C ALA A 136 -1.60 2.96 11.53
N ASP A 137 -1.67 3.61 12.68
CA ASP A 137 -1.85 2.95 13.97
C ASP A 137 -3.25 2.31 14.05
N ASP A 138 -4.30 2.99 13.59
CA ASP A 138 -5.68 2.46 13.56
C ASP A 138 -5.96 1.67 12.27
N TRP A 139 -5.05 0.76 11.93
CA TRP A 139 -5.18 -0.11 10.76
C TRP A 139 -6.40 -1.01 10.83
N GLU A 140 -6.87 -1.36 12.03
CA GLU A 140 -8.05 -2.20 12.23
C GLU A 140 -9.30 -1.53 11.69
N SER A 141 -9.53 -0.25 12.03
CA SER A 141 -10.68 0.51 11.52
C SER A 141 -10.66 0.63 10.00
N ILE A 142 -9.47 0.78 9.40
CA ILE A 142 -9.32 0.77 7.94
C ILE A 142 -9.78 -0.56 7.37
N VAL A 143 -9.28 -1.69 7.88
CA VAL A 143 -9.65 -3.01 7.37
C VAL A 143 -11.14 -3.29 7.58
N GLU A 144 -11.68 -2.95 8.75
CA GLU A 144 -13.08 -3.15 9.08
C GLU A 144 -14.01 -2.34 8.18
N ARG A 145 -13.70 -1.07 7.90
CA ARG A 145 -14.57 -0.17 7.12
C ARG A 145 -14.31 -0.23 5.62
N GLN A 146 -13.06 -0.40 5.21
CA GLN A 146 -12.59 -0.16 3.84
C GLN A 146 -12.11 -1.41 3.12
N CYS A 147 -12.12 -2.58 3.78
CA CYS A 147 -11.79 -3.85 3.14
C CYS A 147 -12.97 -4.82 3.12
N VAL A 148 -12.98 -5.68 2.09
CA VAL A 148 -13.92 -6.78 1.86
C VAL A 148 -13.15 -8.04 1.48
N GLY A 149 -13.86 -9.16 1.24
CA GLY A 149 -13.26 -10.41 0.77
C GLY A 149 -13.10 -11.46 1.87
N ASP A 150 -12.86 -12.70 1.45
CA ASP A 150 -12.84 -13.87 2.34
C ASP A 150 -11.57 -13.97 3.21
N GLY A 151 -10.52 -13.21 2.86
CA GLY A 151 -9.26 -13.13 3.61
C GLY A 151 -9.26 -12.07 4.71
N LYS A 152 -10.28 -11.21 4.78
CA LYS A 152 -10.34 -10.09 5.73
C LYS A 152 -10.19 -10.51 7.19
N ASP A 153 -11.01 -11.44 7.66
CA ASP A 153 -10.99 -11.88 9.07
C ASP A 153 -9.68 -12.59 9.43
N TYR A 154 -9.11 -13.31 8.45
CA TYR A 154 -7.81 -13.94 8.59
C TYR A 154 -6.71 -12.88 8.74
N TYR A 155 -6.72 -11.82 7.93
CA TYR A 155 -5.77 -10.71 8.03
C TYR A 155 -5.86 -10.02 9.41
N LEU A 156 -7.08 -9.65 9.84
CA LEU A 156 -7.32 -9.05 11.16
C LEU A 156 -6.75 -9.91 12.29
N THR A 157 -7.10 -11.20 12.30
CA THR A 157 -6.65 -12.13 13.33
C THR A 157 -5.13 -12.28 13.34
N LYS A 158 -4.51 -12.39 12.15
CA LYS A 158 -3.07 -12.59 12.02
C LYS A 158 -2.27 -11.38 12.43
N ARG A 159 -2.61 -10.19 11.92
CA ARG A 159 -1.88 -8.96 12.26
C ARG A 159 -2.01 -8.62 13.74
N ARG A 160 -3.21 -8.78 14.34
CA ARG A 160 -3.39 -8.66 15.81
C ARG A 160 -2.42 -9.54 16.59
N LYS A 161 -2.30 -10.81 16.17
CA LYS A 161 -1.40 -11.76 16.82
C LYS A 161 0.06 -11.30 16.71
N VAL A 162 0.50 -10.91 15.53
CA VAL A 162 1.87 -10.41 15.31
C VAL A 162 2.11 -9.14 16.13
N GLU A 163 1.18 -8.19 16.14
CA GLU A 163 1.34 -6.96 16.92
C GLU A 163 1.37 -7.18 18.44
N GLN A 164 0.65 -8.21 18.91
CA GLN A 164 0.73 -8.63 20.31
C GLN A 164 2.09 -9.25 20.67
N GLU A 165 2.71 -9.98 19.74
CA GLU A 165 3.97 -10.70 19.96
C GLU A 165 5.21 -9.82 19.69
N GLU A 166 5.15 -8.96 18.67
CA GLU A 166 6.30 -8.25 18.09
C GLU A 166 6.15 -6.71 18.14
N GLY A 167 4.98 -6.19 18.53
CA GLY A 167 4.68 -4.77 18.52
C GLY A 167 4.17 -4.26 17.16
N SER A 168 3.95 -2.94 17.06
CA SER A 168 3.34 -2.31 15.88
C SER A 168 4.03 -2.75 14.58
N GLN A 169 3.20 -3.12 13.59
CA GLN A 169 3.65 -3.46 12.24
C GLN A 169 3.47 -2.28 11.27
N ALA A 170 3.15 -1.09 11.79
CA ALA A 170 3.11 0.12 10.99
C ALA A 170 4.51 0.42 10.43
N LEU A 171 4.58 0.68 9.14
CA LEU A 171 5.83 1.04 8.49
C LEU A 171 6.26 2.44 8.94
N SER A 172 7.56 2.59 9.21
CA SER A 172 8.15 3.91 9.46
C SER A 172 8.38 4.67 8.16
N ALA A 173 8.49 6.00 8.27
CA ALA A 173 8.59 6.91 7.13
C ALA A 173 9.66 6.51 6.08
N ASP A 174 10.80 5.97 6.50
CA ASP A 174 11.91 5.60 5.62
C ASP A 174 11.81 4.19 5.03
N GLN A 175 10.78 3.43 5.42
CA GLN A 175 10.42 2.12 4.87
C GLN A 175 9.35 2.23 3.77
N HIS A 176 8.72 3.39 3.62
CA HIS A 176 7.71 3.62 2.60
C HIS A 176 8.31 3.76 1.19
N GLY A 177 7.77 2.96 0.26
CA GLY A 177 7.91 3.25 -1.16
C GLY A 177 6.95 4.37 -1.57
N GLN A 178 7.35 5.19 -2.54
CA GLN A 178 6.49 6.23 -3.12
C GLN A 178 5.88 5.74 -4.44
N VAL A 179 4.65 6.12 -4.76
CA VAL A 179 4.03 5.74 -6.04
C VAL A 179 4.88 6.29 -7.19
N ALA A 180 5.19 5.43 -8.16
CA ALA A 180 5.95 5.77 -9.36
C ALA A 180 5.14 5.60 -10.65
N GLY A 181 4.11 4.77 -10.62
CA GLY A 181 3.23 4.54 -11.75
C GLY A 181 2.14 3.54 -11.41
N TYR A 182 1.25 3.34 -12.37
CA TYR A 182 0.16 2.37 -12.24
C TYR A 182 -0.21 1.78 -13.59
N ARG A 183 -0.97 0.68 -13.56
CA ARG A 183 -1.64 0.09 -14.72
C ARG A 183 -2.95 -0.54 -14.27
N PHE A 184 -4.04 -0.21 -14.96
CA PHE A 184 -5.27 -1.01 -14.83
C PHE A 184 -5.08 -2.34 -15.56
N ILE A 185 -5.28 -3.43 -14.85
CA ILE A 185 -5.35 -4.78 -15.41
C ILE A 185 -6.75 -5.03 -15.95
N THR A 186 -7.76 -4.73 -15.12
CA THR A 186 -9.16 -4.74 -15.52
C THR A 186 -9.92 -3.62 -14.81
N TYR A 187 -10.99 -3.16 -15.46
CA TYR A 187 -11.96 -2.26 -14.84
C TYR A 187 -13.36 -2.59 -15.36
N ASP A 188 -14.29 -2.71 -14.42
CA ASP A 188 -15.72 -2.60 -14.64
C ASP A 188 -16.33 -1.68 -13.57
N ASP A 189 -17.62 -1.43 -13.67
CA ASP A 189 -18.35 -0.57 -12.73
C ASP A 189 -18.33 -1.09 -11.28
N ARG A 190 -17.95 -2.34 -11.00
CA ARG A 190 -17.93 -2.87 -9.62
C ARG A 190 -16.54 -3.33 -9.18
N THR A 191 -15.58 -3.40 -10.08
CA THR A 191 -14.28 -4.02 -9.86
C THR A 191 -13.20 -3.26 -10.62
N ALA A 192 -12.14 -2.86 -9.93
CA ALA A 192 -10.92 -2.40 -10.56
C ALA A 192 -9.75 -3.25 -10.07
N VAL A 193 -8.99 -3.85 -10.98
CA VAL A 193 -7.71 -4.49 -10.63
C VAL A 193 -6.60 -3.58 -11.14
N VAL A 194 -5.80 -3.07 -10.23
CA VAL A 194 -4.78 -2.05 -10.50
C VAL A 194 -3.43 -2.55 -10.02
N ASP A 195 -2.46 -2.65 -10.91
CA ASP A 195 -1.06 -2.73 -10.52
C ASP A 195 -0.56 -1.33 -10.16
N ILE A 196 0.01 -1.19 -8.98
CA ILE A 196 0.65 0.04 -8.49
C ILE A 196 2.15 -0.22 -8.39
N VAL A 197 2.95 0.66 -8.98
CA VAL A 197 4.41 0.62 -8.88
C VAL A 197 4.87 1.55 -7.78
N TRP A 198 5.70 1.02 -6.90
CA TRP A 198 6.37 1.71 -5.80
C TRP A 198 7.85 1.86 -6.10
N ARG A 199 8.40 3.02 -5.73
CA ARG A 199 9.83 3.32 -5.77
C ARG A 199 10.35 3.48 -4.35
N ASP A 200 11.35 2.69 -3.99
CA ASP A 200 12.04 2.85 -2.70
C ASP A 200 13.04 4.02 -2.72
N LYS A 201 13.61 4.33 -1.55
CA LYS A 201 14.60 5.42 -1.40
C LYS A 201 15.90 5.23 -2.19
N ASN A 202 16.20 4.00 -2.59
CA ASN A 202 17.37 3.65 -3.40
C ASN A 202 17.05 3.64 -4.92
N GLY A 203 15.80 3.93 -5.30
CA GLY A 203 15.32 3.92 -6.68
C GLY A 203 14.86 2.56 -7.18
N GLY A 204 14.86 1.53 -6.34
CA GLY A 204 14.33 0.20 -6.67
C GLY A 204 12.82 0.27 -6.95
N LEU A 205 12.37 -0.42 -8.00
CA LEU A 205 10.96 -0.47 -8.40
C LEU A 205 10.34 -1.83 -8.10
N GLY A 206 9.07 -1.81 -7.72
CA GLY A 206 8.27 -3.01 -7.53
C GLY A 206 6.81 -2.72 -7.76
N ALA A 207 6.12 -3.65 -8.42
CA ALA A 207 4.71 -3.52 -8.73
C ALA A 207 3.91 -4.49 -7.86
N GLY A 208 2.81 -4.05 -7.26
CA GLY A 208 1.84 -4.90 -6.55
C GLY A 208 0.42 -4.65 -7.04
N SER A 209 -0.42 -5.69 -7.06
CA SER A 209 -1.79 -5.59 -7.55
C SER A 209 -2.77 -5.37 -6.40
N ALA A 210 -3.68 -4.41 -6.55
CA ALA A 210 -4.79 -4.17 -5.64
C ALA A 210 -6.12 -4.39 -6.39
N THR A 211 -7.02 -5.17 -5.79
CA THR A 211 -8.38 -5.38 -6.32
C THR A 211 -9.35 -4.54 -5.51
N MET A 212 -9.93 -3.53 -6.17
CA MET A 212 -10.94 -2.67 -5.59
C MET A 212 -12.34 -3.14 -5.97
N LYS A 213 -13.25 -3.19 -4.99
CA LYS A 213 -14.66 -3.54 -5.16
C LYS A 213 -15.53 -2.36 -4.80
N TRP A 214 -16.45 -2.00 -5.67
CA TRP A 214 -17.50 -1.06 -5.31
C TRP A 214 -18.49 -1.78 -4.39
N SER A 215 -18.63 -1.32 -3.15
CA SER A 215 -19.46 -1.99 -2.14
C SER A 215 -20.16 -0.98 -1.24
N GLY A 216 -21.49 -1.02 -1.23
CA GLY A 216 -22.32 -0.01 -0.60
C GLY A 216 -22.27 1.28 -1.42
N SER A 217 -21.50 2.25 -0.95
CA SER A 217 -21.39 3.58 -1.56
C SER A 217 -19.93 4.02 -1.78
N ASP A 218 -18.99 3.08 -1.75
CA ASP A 218 -17.57 3.42 -1.87
C ASP A 218 -16.72 2.27 -2.44
N TRP A 219 -15.50 2.62 -2.86
CA TRP A 219 -14.47 1.64 -3.23
C TRP A 219 -13.84 1.02 -1.98
N LYS A 220 -13.74 -0.30 -1.97
CA LYS A 220 -13.13 -1.09 -0.89
C LYS A 220 -12.04 -2.00 -1.43
N ASN A 221 -10.95 -2.17 -0.70
CA ASN A 221 -9.90 -3.11 -1.06
C ASN A 221 -10.33 -4.55 -0.78
N GLU A 222 -10.10 -5.47 -1.71
CA GLU A 222 -10.38 -6.89 -1.54
C GLU A 222 -9.17 -7.61 -0.93
N ILE A 223 -9.38 -8.23 0.23
CA ILE A 223 -8.42 -9.12 0.87
C ILE A 223 -8.91 -10.55 0.65
N THR A 224 -8.14 -11.35 -0.09
CA THR A 224 -8.47 -12.76 -0.35
C THR A 224 -7.54 -13.70 0.42
N LYS A 225 -8.01 -14.92 0.70
CA LYS A 225 -7.17 -15.97 1.29
C LYS A 225 -6.08 -16.48 0.34
N THR A 226 -6.38 -16.43 -0.95
CA THR A 226 -5.50 -16.85 -2.04
C THR A 226 -5.25 -15.64 -2.92
N PRO A 227 -4.42 -14.71 -2.47
CA PRO A 227 -4.15 -13.53 -3.25
C PRO A 227 -3.43 -13.90 -4.55
N ALA A 228 -3.53 -13.02 -5.55
CA ALA A 228 -2.66 -13.12 -6.71
C ALA A 228 -1.21 -13.13 -6.24
N ALA A 229 -0.32 -13.76 -7.03
CA ALA A 229 1.10 -13.82 -6.68
C ALA A 229 1.57 -12.43 -6.23
N PRO A 230 2.29 -12.34 -5.09
CA PRO A 230 2.76 -11.07 -4.60
C PRO A 230 3.54 -10.42 -5.72
N GLY A 231 3.29 -9.14 -5.88
CA GLY A 231 3.95 -8.38 -6.91
C GLY A 231 5.48 -8.46 -6.79
N GLY A 232 6.17 -8.10 -7.87
CA GLY A 232 7.61 -8.34 -8.00
C GLY A 232 8.41 -7.07 -8.17
N ALA A 233 9.73 -7.20 -7.96
CA ALA A 233 10.67 -6.21 -8.45
C ALA A 233 10.55 -6.09 -9.98
N ILE A 234 10.65 -4.87 -10.49
CA ILE A 234 10.63 -4.58 -11.93
C ILE A 234 11.82 -3.69 -12.30
N ASP A 235 12.28 -3.79 -13.54
CA ASP A 235 13.45 -3.02 -13.99
C ASP A 235 13.09 -1.61 -14.50
N SER A 236 11.84 -1.38 -14.88
CA SER A 236 11.38 -0.11 -15.43
C SER A 236 9.86 0.07 -15.35
N LEU A 237 9.38 1.28 -15.63
CA LEU A 237 7.95 1.60 -15.80
C LEU A 237 7.40 1.23 -17.19
N ALA A 238 8.10 0.40 -17.97
CA ALA A 238 7.60 -0.03 -19.27
C ALA A 238 6.24 -0.74 -19.13
N GLY A 239 5.23 -0.25 -19.85
CA GLY A 239 3.85 -0.75 -19.74
C GLY A 239 3.06 -0.20 -18.55
N TYR A 240 3.59 0.78 -17.83
CA TYR A 240 2.90 1.52 -16.77
C TYR A 240 2.75 3.00 -17.16
N THR A 241 1.65 3.61 -16.72
CA THR A 241 1.49 5.07 -16.77
C THR A 241 2.28 5.67 -15.61
N ALA A 242 3.26 6.53 -15.92
CA ALA A 242 4.03 7.22 -14.90
C ALA A 242 3.14 8.18 -14.10
N TRP A 243 3.19 8.08 -12.77
CA TRP A 243 2.37 8.86 -11.86
C TRP A 243 3.05 8.91 -10.49
N SER A 244 3.46 10.09 -10.03
CA SER A 244 4.02 10.30 -8.69
C SER A 244 3.60 11.65 -8.13
N GLY A 245 3.76 11.81 -6.81
CA GLY A 245 3.55 13.06 -6.08
C GLY A 245 4.79 13.70 -5.50
N VAL A 246 5.88 12.93 -5.45
CA VAL A 246 7.19 13.27 -4.90
C VAL A 246 8.27 12.64 -5.77
#